data_AF-A0A554S0E0-F1
#
_entry.id   AF-A0A554S0E0-F1
#
_cell.length_a   1.000
_cell.length_b   1.000
_cell.length_c   1.000
_cell.angle_alpha   90.00
_cell.angle_beta   90.00
_cell.angle_gamma   90.00
#
_symmetry.space_group_name_H-M   'P 1'
#
loop_
_entity.id
_entity.type
_entity.pdbx_description
1 polymer ?
#
loop_
_entity_poly.entity_id
_entity_poly.type
_entity_poly.pdbx_seq_one_letter_code
_entity_poly.pdbx_strand_id
1 'polypeptide(L)'
;MYGYVNFPYDHGLLVKEELSEHGYVESQSDDDLGRYLYLFEIRERLVPARPYRVHLSREILRNLQFPLLRPTIDEVIARMTAGQPLAPYLSTLANKLVTHDHLLVHWGVHHLHLEPLCTLDERGYVARADNLLFFRVNGADIHLIDILPHNPSPFAQDELVKIVDRNWPQLHQQMRGFTTRVLSPAQIKKLRKGNLNTAVQTDTRVVMPAFGATSAGRSLAGVLEADRIFADLRRLEGLVAENYERWFPRSSAWITNVRLVGVEKDGYNLVDGASGYTLQLERTS
;
A
#
# COMPACT_ATOMS: atom_id res chain seq x y z
N MET A 1 -39.58 -2.92 15.40
CA MET A 1 -38.25 -3.34 14.89
C MET A 1 -37.68 -2.15 14.15
N TYR A 2 -36.75 -1.42 14.74
CA TYR A 2 -36.06 -0.33 14.04
C TYR A 2 -35.15 -0.96 12.98
N GLY A 3 -35.14 -0.39 11.78
CA GLY A 3 -34.19 -0.80 10.75
C GLY A 3 -32.78 -0.31 11.08
N TYR A 4 -31.77 -0.92 10.48
CA TYR A 4 -30.36 -0.65 10.75
C TYR A 4 -29.68 0.04 9.56
N VAL A 5 -28.65 0.84 9.85
CA VAL A 5 -27.64 1.29 8.88
C VAL A 5 -26.68 0.16 8.55
N ASN A 6 -26.08 0.17 7.36
CA ASN A 6 -25.07 -0.81 6.94
C ASN A 6 -23.85 -0.10 6.33
N PHE A 7 -23.01 0.45 7.19
CA PHE A 7 -21.86 1.26 6.80
C PHE A 7 -20.71 0.44 6.17
N PRO A 8 -20.45 -0.83 6.53
CA PRO A 8 -19.55 -1.71 5.77
C PRO A 8 -19.99 -1.92 4.32
N TYR A 9 -21.30 -2.05 4.06
CA TYR A 9 -21.83 -2.14 2.69
C TYR A 9 -21.70 -0.82 1.93
N ASP A 10 -22.08 0.30 2.53
CA ASP A 10 -21.91 1.63 1.94
C ASP A 10 -20.42 1.90 1.61
N HIS A 11 -19.49 1.52 2.49
CA HIS A 11 -18.05 1.55 2.23
C HIS A 11 -17.62 0.63 1.08
N GLY A 12 -18.22 -0.55 0.95
CA GLY A 12 -18.01 -1.45 -0.19
C GLY A 12 -18.39 -0.81 -1.53
N LEU A 13 -19.42 0.05 -1.55
CA LEU A 13 -19.79 0.85 -2.73
C LEU A 13 -18.74 1.93 -3.05
N LEU A 14 -18.28 2.69 -2.05
CA LEU A 14 -17.22 3.70 -2.22
C LEU A 14 -15.92 3.09 -2.76
N VAL A 15 -15.51 1.94 -2.20
CA VAL A 15 -14.35 1.17 -2.67
C VAL A 15 -14.54 0.68 -4.11
N LYS A 16 -15.75 0.26 -4.49
CA LYS A 16 -16.08 -0.17 -5.86
C LYS A 16 -16.03 0.99 -6.86
N GLU A 17 -16.45 2.18 -6.46
CA GLU A 17 -16.38 3.39 -7.29
C GLU A 17 -14.93 3.77 -7.61
N GLU A 18 -14.06 3.92 -6.59
CA GLU A 18 -12.64 4.20 -6.78
C GLU A 18 -11.92 3.09 -7.58
N LEU A 19 -12.22 1.81 -7.31
CA LEU A 19 -11.69 0.70 -8.09
C LEU A 19 -12.06 0.76 -9.58
N SER A 20 -13.21 1.34 -9.93
CA SER A 20 -13.66 1.46 -11.32
C SER A 20 -12.79 2.44 -12.12
N GLU A 21 -12.22 3.46 -11.48
CA GLU A 21 -11.20 4.35 -12.09
C GLU A 21 -9.93 3.58 -12.47
N HIS A 22 -9.60 2.53 -11.72
CA HIS A 22 -8.49 1.61 -11.98
C HIS A 22 -8.87 0.44 -12.94
N GLY A 23 -10.04 0.51 -13.59
CA GLY A 23 -10.50 -0.49 -14.57
C GLY A 23 -11.01 -1.80 -13.96
N TYR A 24 -11.51 -1.77 -12.73
CA TYR A 24 -12.20 -2.90 -12.11
C TYR A 24 -13.49 -3.26 -12.85
N VAL A 25 -13.68 -4.56 -13.06
CA VAL A 25 -14.91 -5.16 -13.59
C VAL A 25 -15.41 -6.12 -12.51
N GLU A 26 -16.66 -5.94 -12.10
CA GLU A 26 -17.25 -6.67 -10.99
C GLU A 26 -17.41 -8.18 -11.30
N SER A 27 -16.85 -9.01 -10.43
CA SER A 27 -17.09 -10.46 -10.42
C SER A 27 -18.07 -10.85 -9.31
N GLN A 28 -18.88 -11.87 -9.55
CA GLN A 28 -19.75 -12.50 -8.54
C GLN A 28 -18.94 -13.22 -7.44
N SER A 29 -17.64 -13.41 -7.64
CA SER A 29 -16.71 -13.96 -6.63
C SER A 29 -16.27 -12.96 -5.57
N ASP A 30 -16.47 -11.67 -5.80
CA ASP A 30 -15.77 -10.63 -5.04
C ASP A 30 -16.60 -10.15 -3.86
N ASP A 31 -16.04 -10.25 -2.66
CA ASP A 31 -16.56 -9.65 -1.44
C ASP A 31 -15.91 -8.30 -1.15
N ASP A 32 -16.45 -7.57 -0.17
CA ASP A 32 -15.99 -6.21 0.16
C ASP A 32 -14.56 -6.20 0.72
N LEU A 33 -14.13 -7.29 1.35
CA LEU A 33 -12.73 -7.50 1.75
C LEU A 33 -11.82 -7.67 0.53
N GLY A 34 -12.20 -8.52 -0.42
CA GLY A 34 -11.48 -8.73 -1.69
C GLY A 34 -11.30 -7.44 -2.47
N ARG A 35 -12.38 -6.66 -2.61
CA ARG A 35 -12.38 -5.31 -3.20
C ARG A 35 -11.43 -4.36 -2.46
N TYR A 36 -11.59 -4.18 -1.15
CA TYR A 36 -10.73 -3.29 -0.38
C TYR A 36 -9.24 -3.69 -0.49
N LEU A 37 -8.93 -5.00 -0.48
CA LEU A 37 -7.56 -5.50 -0.66
C LEU A 37 -7.01 -5.22 -2.07
N TYR A 38 -7.83 -5.23 -3.13
CA TYR A 38 -7.37 -4.79 -4.45
C TYR A 38 -6.99 -3.30 -4.43
N LEU A 39 -7.81 -2.47 -3.79
CA LEU A 39 -7.59 -1.03 -3.71
C LEU A 39 -6.37 -0.68 -2.85
N PHE A 40 -6.22 -1.31 -1.69
CA PHE A 40 -5.05 -1.21 -0.83
C PHE A 40 -3.76 -1.54 -1.60
N GLU A 41 -3.73 -2.67 -2.31
CA GLU A 41 -2.54 -3.08 -3.07
C GLU A 41 -2.27 -2.19 -4.30
N ILE A 42 -3.31 -1.59 -4.92
CA ILE A 42 -3.11 -0.55 -5.96
C ILE A 42 -2.45 0.69 -5.33
N ARG A 43 -3.00 1.21 -4.24
CA ARG A 43 -2.47 2.40 -3.54
C ARG A 43 -1.02 2.20 -3.08
N GLU A 44 -0.68 1.01 -2.56
CA GLU A 44 0.70 0.62 -2.21
C GLU A 44 1.63 0.54 -3.44
N ARG A 45 1.17 -0.05 -4.56
CA ARG A 45 1.98 -0.13 -5.80
C ARG A 45 2.21 1.24 -6.42
N LEU A 46 1.21 2.13 -6.39
CA LEU A 46 1.29 3.48 -6.97
C LEU A 46 2.10 4.46 -6.11
N VAL A 47 2.15 4.24 -4.79
CA VAL A 47 2.66 5.14 -3.74
C VAL A 47 1.86 6.45 -3.66
N PRO A 48 1.14 6.73 -2.56
CA PRO A 48 0.28 7.91 -2.44
C PRO A 48 1.00 9.23 -2.75
N ALA A 49 0.41 10.05 -3.61
CA ALA A 49 0.98 11.33 -4.04
C ALA A 49 0.90 12.38 -2.91
N ARG A 50 1.93 12.42 -2.05
CA ARG A 50 2.09 13.37 -0.94
C ARG A 50 3.57 13.63 -0.65
N PRO A 51 3.97 14.76 -0.06
CA PRO A 51 5.37 15.03 0.27
C PRO A 51 5.99 13.98 1.20
N TYR A 52 7.16 13.46 0.84
CA TYR A 52 7.97 12.54 1.65
C TYR A 52 9.33 13.14 2.01
N ARG A 53 9.85 12.80 3.19
CA ARG A 53 11.28 12.91 3.50
C ARG A 53 12.01 11.75 2.85
N VAL A 54 13.10 12.00 2.11
CA VAL A 54 13.83 10.96 1.40
C VAL A 54 15.20 10.70 2.04
N HIS A 55 15.46 9.45 2.39
CA HIS A 55 16.69 8.96 3.02
C HIS A 55 17.43 8.05 2.05
N LEU A 56 18.75 8.19 1.95
CA LEU A 56 19.60 7.32 1.10
C LEU A 56 20.38 6.34 1.97
N SER A 57 20.53 5.10 1.52
CA SER A 57 21.38 4.11 2.16
C SER A 57 22.88 4.44 1.98
N ARG A 58 23.74 3.77 2.73
CA ARG A 58 25.19 3.80 2.50
C ARG A 58 25.59 3.11 1.20
N GLU A 59 24.75 2.21 0.70
CA GLU A 59 25.01 1.36 -0.46
C GLU A 59 24.70 2.10 -1.76
N ILE A 60 23.54 2.78 -1.85
CA ILE A 60 23.20 3.59 -3.03
C ILE A 60 24.23 4.72 -3.24
N LEU A 61 24.73 5.33 -2.15
CA LEU A 61 25.80 6.33 -2.17
C LEU A 61 27.18 5.77 -2.59
N ARG A 62 27.35 4.45 -2.62
CA ARG A 62 28.57 3.74 -3.06
C ARG A 62 28.39 3.00 -4.38
N ASN A 63 27.18 2.98 -4.92
CA ASN A 63 26.83 2.23 -6.11
C ASN A 63 27.44 2.89 -7.35
N LEU A 64 28.13 2.11 -8.20
CA LEU A 64 28.81 2.63 -9.38
C LEU A 64 27.86 3.22 -10.43
N GLN A 65 26.56 2.86 -10.39
CA GLN A 65 25.53 3.46 -11.24
C GLN A 65 25.00 4.80 -10.68
N PHE A 66 25.15 5.08 -9.38
CA PHE A 66 24.58 6.28 -8.76
C PHE A 66 25.09 7.60 -9.35
N PRO A 67 26.39 7.78 -9.67
CA PRO A 67 26.86 8.98 -10.38
C PRO A 67 26.34 9.09 -11.82
N LEU A 68 26.13 7.97 -12.51
CA LEU A 68 25.71 7.92 -13.91
C LEU A 68 24.21 8.24 -14.05
N LEU A 69 23.40 7.65 -13.18
CA LEU A 69 21.94 7.83 -13.13
C LEU A 69 21.52 9.01 -12.24
N ARG A 70 22.49 9.80 -11.73
CA ARG A 70 22.23 10.86 -10.75
C ARG A 70 21.14 11.86 -11.17
N PRO A 71 21.08 12.35 -12.44
CA PRO A 71 20.01 13.26 -12.86
C PRO A 71 18.62 12.65 -12.72
N THR A 72 18.43 11.40 -13.15
CA THR A 72 17.16 10.66 -13.02
C THR A 72 16.80 10.41 -11.56
N ILE A 73 17.78 10.15 -10.70
CA ILE A 73 17.55 9.91 -9.27
C ILE A 73 17.19 11.20 -8.55
N ASP A 74 17.87 12.32 -8.84
CA ASP A 74 17.53 13.63 -8.26
C ASP A 74 16.14 14.11 -8.73
N GLU A 75 15.77 13.82 -9.97
CA GLU A 75 14.43 14.04 -10.54
C GLU A 75 13.36 13.22 -9.80
N VAL A 76 13.58 11.91 -9.58
CA VAL A 76 12.71 11.05 -8.75
C VAL A 76 12.60 11.57 -7.31
N ILE A 77 13.72 11.97 -6.69
CA ILE A 77 13.74 12.53 -5.33
C ILE A 77 12.93 13.84 -5.28
N ALA A 78 13.08 14.72 -6.27
CA ALA A 78 12.32 15.97 -6.36
C ALA A 78 10.80 15.69 -6.39
N ARG A 79 10.36 14.68 -7.16
CA ARG A 79 8.95 14.25 -7.18
C ARG A 79 8.48 13.69 -5.83
N MET A 80 9.27 12.83 -5.20
CA MET A 80 8.97 12.30 -3.86
C MET A 80 8.84 13.41 -2.80
N THR A 81 9.74 14.40 -2.82
CA THR A 81 9.69 15.53 -1.88
C THR A 81 8.57 16.53 -2.18
N ALA A 82 8.23 16.74 -3.45
CA ALA A 82 7.12 17.59 -3.87
C ALA A 82 5.74 16.91 -3.77
N GLY A 83 5.71 15.60 -3.52
CA GLY A 83 4.48 14.80 -3.49
C GLY A 83 3.84 14.52 -4.85
N GLN A 84 4.62 14.57 -5.92
CA GLN A 84 4.15 14.26 -7.27
C GLN A 84 4.07 12.74 -7.49
N PRO A 85 3.11 12.22 -8.29
CA PRO A 85 2.97 10.79 -8.54
C PRO A 85 4.24 10.12 -9.08
N LEU A 86 4.57 8.92 -8.58
CA LEU A 86 5.68 8.11 -9.09
C LEU A 86 5.31 7.21 -10.28
N ALA A 87 4.03 7.23 -10.67
CA ALA A 87 3.47 6.44 -11.78
C ALA A 87 4.33 6.38 -13.07
N PRO A 88 4.97 7.47 -13.54
CA PRO A 88 5.79 7.42 -14.76
C PRO A 88 6.93 6.39 -14.73
N TYR A 89 7.51 6.10 -13.56
CA TYR A 89 8.62 5.16 -13.42
C TYR A 89 8.19 3.75 -13.00
N LEU A 90 6.90 3.53 -12.73
CA LEU A 90 6.38 2.22 -12.36
C LEU A 90 6.27 1.29 -13.55
N SER A 91 6.06 -0.01 -13.29
CA SER A 91 5.63 -0.93 -14.33
C SER A 91 4.23 -0.54 -14.84
N THR A 92 3.97 -0.70 -16.14
CA THR A 92 2.62 -0.63 -16.74
C THR A 92 1.64 -1.70 -16.19
N LEU A 93 2.13 -2.60 -15.33
CA LEU A 93 1.33 -3.55 -14.56
C LEU A 93 0.96 -3.04 -13.15
N ALA A 94 1.57 -1.97 -12.63
CA ALA A 94 1.35 -1.51 -11.26
C ALA A 94 -0.11 -1.11 -10.98
N ASN A 95 -0.78 -0.54 -11.98
CA ASN A 95 -2.19 -0.16 -11.91
C ASN A 95 -3.16 -1.33 -12.17
N LYS A 96 -2.68 -2.57 -12.34
CA LYS A 96 -3.54 -3.74 -12.65
C LYS A 96 -3.81 -4.58 -11.39
N LEU A 97 -5.10 -4.87 -11.19
CA LEU A 97 -5.66 -5.54 -10.01
C LEU A 97 -4.97 -6.87 -9.63
N VAL A 98 -4.56 -7.66 -10.63
CA VAL A 98 -4.03 -9.03 -10.46
C VAL A 98 -2.47 -9.04 -10.37
N THR A 99 -1.81 -7.88 -10.34
CA THR A 99 -0.35 -7.78 -10.33
C THR A 99 0.24 -7.95 -8.93
N HIS A 100 0.74 -9.16 -8.65
CA HIS A 100 1.37 -9.51 -7.39
C HIS A 100 2.88 -9.19 -7.42
N ASP A 101 3.27 -8.03 -6.88
CA ASP A 101 4.68 -7.76 -6.58
C ASP A 101 5.07 -8.48 -5.28
N HIS A 102 5.68 -9.66 -5.42
CA HIS A 102 6.14 -10.48 -4.31
C HIS A 102 7.31 -9.85 -3.50
N LEU A 103 7.97 -8.79 -3.96
CA LEU A 103 8.98 -8.08 -3.17
C LEU A 103 8.31 -7.01 -2.29
N LEU A 104 7.32 -6.30 -2.84
CA LEU A 104 6.47 -5.38 -2.10
C LEU A 104 5.65 -6.12 -1.03
N VAL A 105 4.85 -7.13 -1.41
CA VAL A 105 3.94 -7.84 -0.50
C VAL A 105 4.68 -8.59 0.63
N HIS A 106 5.90 -9.10 0.37
CA HIS A 106 6.66 -9.81 1.40
C HIS A 106 7.65 -8.95 2.21
N TRP A 107 8.01 -7.73 1.81
CA TRP A 107 9.05 -6.93 2.50
C TRP A 107 8.79 -5.41 2.54
N GLY A 108 7.71 -4.92 1.94
CA GLY A 108 7.42 -3.50 1.75
C GLY A 108 8.31 -2.82 0.71
N VAL A 109 9.11 -3.57 -0.06
CA VAL A 109 10.13 -3.00 -0.95
C VAL A 109 9.56 -2.82 -2.37
N HIS A 110 9.42 -1.55 -2.77
CA HIS A 110 8.96 -1.10 -4.07
C HIS A 110 10.14 -0.96 -5.05
N HIS A 111 9.84 -0.79 -6.35
CA HIS A 111 10.84 -0.59 -7.39
C HIS A 111 10.40 0.42 -8.46
N LEU A 112 11.31 1.27 -8.94
CA LEU A 112 11.12 2.19 -10.07
C LEU A 112 12.11 1.86 -11.21
N HIS A 113 11.71 2.09 -12.46
CA HIS A 113 12.60 2.10 -13.63
C HIS A 113 13.37 3.43 -13.69
N LEU A 114 14.70 3.41 -13.79
CA LEU A 114 15.52 4.62 -13.87
C LEU A 114 15.79 5.06 -15.31
N GLU A 115 14.77 5.55 -15.99
CA GLU A 115 14.90 6.36 -17.23
C GLU A 115 14.31 7.77 -17.01
N PRO A 116 14.84 8.84 -17.67
CA PRO A 116 14.34 10.20 -17.47
C PRO A 116 12.94 10.45 -18.03
N LEU A 117 12.21 11.46 -17.53
CA LEU A 117 10.89 11.86 -18.04
C LEU A 117 10.89 12.37 -19.50
N CYS A 118 12.04 12.64 -20.11
CA CYS A 118 12.09 12.90 -21.56
C CYS A 118 11.91 11.63 -22.41
N THR A 119 11.84 10.45 -21.80
CA THR A 119 11.65 9.14 -22.46
C THR A 119 10.20 8.62 -22.39
N LEU A 120 9.25 9.46 -21.96
CA LEU A 120 7.84 9.06 -21.79
C LEU A 120 7.20 8.56 -23.08
N ASP A 121 6.50 7.44 -22.99
CA ASP A 121 5.61 6.95 -24.05
C ASP A 121 4.24 7.64 -24.04
N GLU A 122 3.42 7.34 -25.05
CA GLU A 122 2.05 7.88 -25.21
C GLU A 122 1.10 7.55 -24.04
N ARG A 123 1.50 6.66 -23.13
CA ARG A 123 0.74 6.22 -21.95
C ARG A 123 1.26 6.86 -20.66
N GLY A 124 2.30 7.70 -20.75
CA GLY A 124 2.91 8.39 -19.61
C GLY A 124 3.88 7.54 -18.79
N TYR A 125 4.49 6.49 -19.35
CA TYR A 125 5.52 5.68 -18.70
C TYR A 125 6.89 5.90 -19.36
N VAL A 126 7.96 5.95 -18.56
CA VAL A 126 9.34 6.11 -19.07
C VAL A 126 9.83 4.88 -19.84
N ALA A 127 10.97 5.06 -20.52
CA ALA A 127 11.84 4.03 -21.08
C ALA A 127 11.90 2.73 -20.25
N ARG A 128 11.98 1.54 -20.87
CA ARG A 128 12.29 0.30 -20.12
C ARG A 128 13.74 0.34 -19.64
N ALA A 129 13.96 0.84 -18.43
CA ALA A 129 15.28 0.90 -17.81
C ALA A 129 15.97 -0.48 -17.68
N ASP A 130 17.27 -0.49 -17.92
CA ASP A 130 18.18 -1.57 -17.53
C ASP A 130 18.48 -1.57 -16.02
N ASN A 131 18.30 -0.43 -15.34
CA ASN A 131 18.52 -0.27 -13.90
C ASN A 131 17.22 0.06 -13.15
N LEU A 132 17.06 -0.51 -11.96
CA LEU A 132 15.90 -0.32 -11.08
C LEU A 132 16.33 0.30 -9.74
N LEU A 133 15.60 1.33 -9.30
CA LEU A 133 15.75 1.92 -7.95
C LEU A 133 14.83 1.19 -6.98
N PHE A 134 15.41 0.53 -5.96
CA PHE A 134 14.65 -0.12 -4.91
C PHE A 134 14.47 0.81 -3.71
N PHE A 135 13.26 0.87 -3.14
CA PHE A 135 12.97 1.76 -2.02
C PHE A 135 11.90 1.19 -1.07
N ARG A 136 11.80 1.76 0.13
CA ARG A 136 10.73 1.45 1.09
C ARG A 136 10.00 2.71 1.58
N VAL A 137 8.67 2.65 1.59
CA VAL A 137 7.84 3.64 2.28
C VAL A 137 7.75 3.27 3.77
N ASN A 138 7.69 4.29 4.63
CA ASN A 138 7.36 4.17 6.05
C ASN A 138 6.75 5.49 6.56
N GLY A 139 5.41 5.59 6.56
CA GLY A 139 4.72 6.81 6.98
C GLY A 139 4.98 7.99 6.05
N ALA A 140 5.71 9.00 6.54
CA ALA A 140 6.11 10.20 5.79
C ALA A 140 7.56 10.13 5.26
N ASP A 141 8.20 8.97 5.38
CA ASP A 141 9.61 8.75 5.03
C ASP A 141 9.76 7.69 3.92
N ILE A 142 10.53 8.00 2.89
CA ILE A 142 10.97 7.07 1.85
C ILE A 142 12.46 6.78 2.04
N HIS A 143 12.82 5.51 1.92
CA HIS A 143 14.17 5.00 2.15
C HIS A 143 14.69 4.36 0.87
N LEU A 144 15.62 5.00 0.17
CA LEU A 144 16.23 4.51 -1.08
C LEU A 144 17.32 3.49 -0.77
N ILE A 145 17.05 2.23 -1.12
CA ILE A 145 17.81 1.05 -0.68
C ILE A 145 19.05 0.86 -1.56
N ASP A 146 18.87 0.64 -2.86
CA ASP A 146 19.97 0.44 -3.81
C ASP A 146 19.50 0.58 -5.27
N ILE A 147 20.45 0.61 -6.20
CA ILE A 147 20.22 0.51 -7.64
C ILE A 147 20.72 -0.84 -8.11
N LEU A 148 19.82 -1.70 -8.62
CA LEU A 148 20.21 -3.01 -9.15
C LEU A 148 19.76 -3.14 -10.62
N PRO A 149 20.54 -3.84 -11.46
CA PRO A 149 20.13 -4.09 -12.83
C PRO A 149 18.86 -4.95 -12.86
N HIS A 150 17.99 -4.69 -13.83
CA HIS A 150 16.76 -5.43 -14.10
C HIS A 150 17.06 -6.91 -14.40
N ASN A 151 18.18 -7.16 -15.08
CA ASN A 151 18.71 -8.49 -15.40
C ASN A 151 20.18 -8.60 -14.94
N PRO A 152 20.58 -9.64 -14.17
CA PRO A 152 19.75 -10.74 -13.68
C PRO A 152 18.77 -10.32 -12.59
N SER A 153 17.56 -10.89 -12.62
CA SER A 153 16.40 -10.53 -11.80
C SER A 153 16.71 -10.36 -10.30
N PRO A 154 16.64 -9.14 -9.73
CA PRO A 154 17.04 -8.86 -8.35
C PRO A 154 15.99 -9.21 -7.29
N PHE A 155 14.72 -9.35 -7.67
CA PHE A 155 13.56 -9.41 -6.77
C PHE A 155 13.53 -10.55 -5.73
N ALA A 156 14.41 -11.55 -5.85
CA ALA A 156 14.52 -12.69 -4.94
C ALA A 156 15.87 -12.73 -4.18
N GLN A 157 16.64 -11.64 -4.19
CA GLN A 157 17.88 -11.52 -3.43
C GLN A 157 17.60 -10.97 -2.03
N ASP A 158 18.19 -11.57 -1.00
CA ASP A 158 18.07 -11.10 0.39
C ASP A 158 18.89 -9.84 0.68
N GLU A 159 19.77 -9.40 -0.23
CA GLU A 159 20.66 -8.27 0.06
C GLU A 159 19.90 -6.95 0.25
N LEU A 160 18.81 -6.71 -0.49
CA LEU A 160 17.91 -5.56 -0.24
C LEU A 160 17.36 -5.57 1.21
N VAL A 161 17.07 -6.75 1.76
CA VAL A 161 16.61 -6.90 3.15
C VAL A 161 17.72 -6.56 4.13
N LYS A 162 18.96 -7.01 3.87
CA LYS A 162 20.13 -6.69 4.71
C LYS A 162 20.53 -5.23 4.64
N ILE A 163 20.43 -4.59 3.47
CA ILE A 163 20.68 -3.15 3.30
C ILE A 163 19.68 -2.35 4.15
N VAL A 164 18.40 -2.71 4.12
CA VAL A 164 17.39 -2.12 5.02
C VAL A 164 17.74 -2.37 6.49
N ASP A 165 18.20 -3.56 6.86
CA ASP A 165 18.60 -3.87 8.25
C ASP A 165 19.82 -3.06 8.73
N ARG A 166 20.82 -2.89 7.86
CA ARG A 166 22.07 -2.17 8.14
C ARG A 166 21.90 -0.65 8.25
N ASN A 167 20.90 -0.07 7.57
CA ASN A 167 20.66 1.37 7.56
C ASN A 167 19.49 1.78 8.47
N TRP A 168 18.41 1.00 8.49
CA TRP A 168 17.14 1.33 9.15
C TRP A 168 16.54 0.10 9.87
N PRO A 169 17.22 -0.46 10.89
CA PRO A 169 16.82 -1.69 11.57
C PRO A 169 15.42 -1.64 12.21
N GLN A 170 14.86 -0.46 12.45
CA GLN A 170 13.49 -0.27 12.93
C GLN A 170 12.40 -0.66 11.92
N LEU A 171 12.75 -0.83 10.63
CA LEU A 171 11.80 -1.21 9.57
C LEU A 171 11.48 -2.71 9.52
N HIS A 172 12.25 -3.56 10.23
CA HIS A 172 12.10 -5.02 10.26
C HIS A 172 11.69 -5.54 11.64
N GLN A 173 10.97 -6.66 11.67
CA GLN A 173 10.68 -7.37 12.93
C GLN A 173 11.83 -8.31 13.28
N GLN A 174 12.46 -8.12 14.45
CA GLN A 174 13.55 -8.98 14.93
C GLN A 174 13.02 -10.30 15.53
N MET A 175 13.45 -11.44 14.99
CA MET A 175 13.18 -12.76 15.56
C MET A 175 14.22 -13.12 16.63
N ARG A 176 13.93 -12.80 17.89
CA ARG A 176 14.84 -13.05 19.02
C ARG A 176 14.84 -14.52 19.42
N GLY A 177 16.04 -15.11 19.60
CA GLY A 177 16.21 -16.52 19.98
C GLY A 177 16.08 -17.52 18.83
N PHE A 178 15.86 -17.07 17.60
CA PHE A 178 15.78 -17.92 16.41
C PHE A 178 17.07 -17.87 15.59
N THR A 179 17.38 -18.98 14.93
CA THR A 179 18.27 -19.04 13.76
C THR A 179 17.44 -19.37 12.52
N THR A 180 17.94 -19.03 11.33
CA THR A 180 17.30 -19.38 10.05
C THR A 180 18.33 -19.99 9.09
N ARG A 181 17.87 -20.83 8.17
CA ARG A 181 18.72 -21.39 7.11
C ARG A 181 18.87 -20.36 6.00
N VAL A 182 20.10 -20.06 5.59
CA VAL A 182 20.36 -19.26 4.38
C VAL A 182 19.73 -19.95 3.17
N LEU A 183 18.89 -19.23 2.43
CA LEU A 183 18.18 -19.73 1.25
C LEU A 183 18.82 -19.19 -0.03
N SER A 184 18.76 -19.96 -1.12
CA SER A 184 19.17 -19.44 -2.43
C SER A 184 18.07 -18.56 -3.04
N PRO A 185 18.40 -17.60 -3.94
CA PRO A 185 17.38 -16.80 -4.64
C PRO A 185 16.32 -17.62 -5.38
N ALA A 186 16.67 -18.81 -5.86
CA ALA A 186 15.73 -19.76 -6.46
C ALA A 186 14.74 -20.36 -5.44
N GLN A 187 15.22 -20.66 -4.22
CA GLN A 187 14.36 -21.12 -3.12
C GLN A 187 13.45 -19.98 -2.63
N ILE A 188 13.99 -18.77 -2.44
CA ILE A 188 13.25 -17.57 -2.03
C ILE A 188 12.14 -17.28 -3.06
N LYS A 189 12.45 -17.28 -4.36
CA LYS A 189 11.48 -17.11 -5.45
C LYS A 189 10.38 -18.18 -5.43
N LYS A 190 10.72 -19.45 -5.15
CA LYS A 190 9.73 -20.53 -5.04
C LYS A 190 8.82 -20.35 -3.82
N LEU A 191 9.36 -19.94 -2.68
CA LEU A 191 8.61 -19.77 -1.43
C LEU A 191 7.67 -18.56 -1.49
N ARG A 192 8.15 -17.39 -1.98
CA ARG A 192 7.30 -16.20 -2.18
C ARG A 192 6.21 -16.44 -3.24
N LYS A 193 6.48 -17.20 -4.30
CA LYS A 193 5.43 -17.64 -5.26
C LYS A 193 4.38 -18.56 -4.61
N GLY A 194 4.73 -19.27 -3.54
CA GLY A 194 3.80 -20.02 -2.70
C GLY A 194 3.22 -19.22 -1.54
N ASN A 195 3.37 -17.88 -1.55
CA ASN A 195 2.93 -16.95 -0.51
C ASN A 195 3.52 -17.21 0.90
N LEU A 196 4.63 -17.95 0.98
CA LEU A 196 5.29 -18.28 2.25
C LEU A 196 6.25 -17.16 2.68
N ASN A 197 6.00 -16.59 3.86
CA ASN A 197 6.91 -15.64 4.50
C ASN A 197 8.16 -16.37 5.03
N THR A 198 9.34 -15.78 4.84
CA THR A 198 10.64 -16.41 5.11
C THR A 198 11.52 -15.54 5.98
N ALA A 199 12.06 -16.08 7.07
CA ALA A 199 13.00 -15.37 7.93
C ALA A 199 14.39 -15.27 7.27
N VAL A 200 14.94 -14.06 7.22
CA VAL A 200 16.25 -13.75 6.62
C VAL A 200 17.31 -13.57 7.69
N GLN A 201 18.48 -14.17 7.49
CA GLN A 201 19.67 -13.92 8.32
C GLN A 201 20.37 -12.66 7.81
N THR A 202 20.41 -11.62 8.63
CA THR A 202 21.23 -10.42 8.41
C THR A 202 22.56 -10.56 9.14
N ASP A 203 23.44 -9.58 8.98
CA ASP A 203 24.79 -9.60 9.53
C ASP A 203 24.82 -9.57 11.06
N THR A 204 23.70 -9.23 11.72
CA THR A 204 23.62 -9.14 13.20
C THR A 204 22.46 -9.93 13.82
N ARG A 205 21.43 -10.30 13.06
CA ARG A 205 20.18 -10.87 13.61
C ARG A 205 19.34 -11.60 12.56
N VAL A 206 18.37 -12.40 13.01
CA VAL A 206 17.31 -12.90 12.14
C VAL A 206 16.18 -11.88 12.10
N VAL A 207 15.71 -11.57 10.88
CA VAL A 207 14.56 -10.69 10.65
C VAL A 207 13.42 -11.41 9.94
N MET A 208 12.21 -10.99 10.27
CA MET A 208 10.99 -11.22 9.50
C MET A 208 10.48 -9.87 8.98
N PRO A 209 9.73 -9.87 7.87
CA PRO A 209 9.07 -8.64 7.42
C PRO A 209 8.00 -8.23 8.44
N ALA A 210 7.86 -6.92 8.67
CA ALA A 210 6.92 -6.39 9.66
C ALA A 210 5.46 -6.79 9.37
N PHE A 211 5.12 -6.86 8.08
CA PHE A 211 3.92 -7.51 7.54
C PHE A 211 4.34 -8.24 6.27
N GLY A 212 3.70 -9.39 5.98
CA GLY A 212 4.02 -10.22 4.81
C GLY A 212 2.79 -10.60 4.00
N ALA A 213 2.89 -11.68 3.22
CA ALA A 213 1.74 -12.25 2.52
C ALA A 213 0.84 -13.06 3.46
N THR A 214 -0.46 -13.08 3.19
CA THR A 214 -1.38 -14.14 3.64
C THR A 214 -1.21 -15.39 2.77
N SER A 215 -1.76 -16.54 3.17
CA SER A 215 -1.77 -17.75 2.34
C SER A 215 -2.45 -17.54 0.97
N ALA A 216 -3.45 -16.65 0.91
CA ALA A 216 -4.12 -16.21 -0.33
C ALA A 216 -3.28 -15.25 -1.20
N GLY A 217 -2.07 -14.85 -0.76
CA GLY A 217 -1.16 -13.98 -1.51
C GLY A 217 -1.42 -12.48 -1.37
N ARG A 218 -2.39 -12.10 -0.54
CA ARG A 218 -2.76 -10.70 -0.25
C ARG A 218 -1.83 -10.09 0.79
N SER A 219 -1.68 -8.77 0.81
CA SER A 219 -0.96 -8.09 1.89
C SER A 219 -1.63 -8.30 3.26
N LEU A 220 -0.88 -8.81 4.24
CA LEU A 220 -1.35 -8.93 5.62
C LEU A 220 -1.63 -7.57 6.27
N ALA A 221 -0.86 -6.53 5.89
CA ALA A 221 -1.14 -5.16 6.34
C ALA A 221 -2.53 -4.70 5.86
N GLY A 222 -2.86 -4.96 4.60
CA GLY A 222 -4.18 -4.66 4.04
C GLY A 222 -5.31 -5.42 4.71
N VAL A 223 -5.12 -6.68 5.11
CA VAL A 223 -6.14 -7.45 5.86
C VAL A 223 -6.36 -6.83 7.25
N LEU A 224 -5.29 -6.49 7.97
CA LEU A 224 -5.38 -5.85 9.28
C LEU A 224 -6.00 -4.45 9.23
N GLU A 225 -5.77 -3.68 8.15
CA GLU A 225 -6.44 -2.40 7.93
C GLU A 225 -7.93 -2.56 7.56
N ALA A 226 -8.27 -3.57 6.75
CA ALA A 226 -9.66 -3.91 6.42
C ALA A 226 -10.46 -4.32 7.67
N ASP A 227 -9.91 -5.23 8.49
CA ASP A 227 -10.53 -5.67 9.75
C ASP A 227 -10.75 -4.49 10.71
N ARG A 228 -9.76 -3.59 10.81
CA ARG A 228 -9.88 -2.33 11.56
C ARG A 228 -11.00 -1.45 11.00
N ILE A 229 -11.02 -1.17 9.70
CA ILE A 229 -12.04 -0.32 9.07
C ILE A 229 -13.44 -0.90 9.29
N PHE A 230 -13.64 -2.21 9.06
CA PHE A 230 -14.94 -2.83 9.27
C PHE A 230 -15.34 -2.88 10.76
N ALA A 231 -14.40 -2.98 11.71
CA ALA A 231 -14.68 -2.86 13.14
C ALA A 231 -15.02 -1.41 13.55
N ASP A 232 -14.31 -0.42 13.02
CA ASP A 232 -14.58 1.01 13.20
C ASP A 232 -15.99 1.38 12.67
N LEU A 233 -16.34 0.92 11.47
CA LEU A 233 -17.64 1.17 10.84
C LEU A 233 -18.78 0.52 11.62
N ARG A 234 -18.62 -0.73 12.11
CA ARG A 234 -19.62 -1.36 12.98
C ARG A 234 -19.80 -0.64 14.33
N ARG A 235 -18.76 0.04 14.84
CA ARG A 235 -18.90 0.93 16.00
C ARG A 235 -19.69 2.20 15.64
N LEU A 236 -19.43 2.77 14.46
CA LEU A 236 -20.14 3.94 13.94
C LEU A 236 -21.64 3.66 13.77
N GLU A 237 -22.03 2.47 13.30
CA GLU A 237 -23.43 2.04 13.22
C GLU A 237 -24.15 2.12 14.57
N GLY A 238 -23.51 1.59 15.63
CA GLY A 238 -24.04 1.66 17.00
C GLY A 238 -24.14 3.10 17.51
N LEU A 239 -23.09 3.90 17.31
CA LEU A 239 -23.09 5.32 17.73
C LEU A 239 -24.19 6.14 17.03
N VAL A 240 -24.41 5.92 15.74
CA VAL A 240 -25.50 6.56 14.98
C VAL A 240 -26.87 6.05 15.46
N ALA A 241 -27.01 4.76 15.79
CA ALA A 241 -28.25 4.23 16.37
C ALA A 241 -28.58 4.83 17.74
N GLU A 242 -27.58 5.04 18.60
CA GLU A 242 -27.74 5.65 19.92
C GLU A 242 -27.99 7.16 19.87
N ASN A 243 -27.53 7.86 18.83
CA ASN A 243 -27.58 9.32 18.73
C ASN A 243 -28.47 9.86 17.59
N TYR A 244 -29.22 9.02 16.88
CA TYR A 244 -29.90 9.39 15.62
C TYR A 244 -30.72 10.69 15.72
N GLU A 245 -31.63 10.81 16.69
CA GLU A 245 -32.47 12.01 16.85
C GLU A 245 -31.68 13.28 17.18
N ARG A 246 -30.52 13.13 17.84
CA ARG A 246 -29.61 14.24 18.18
C ARG A 246 -28.75 14.67 16.99
N TRP A 247 -28.36 13.72 16.16
CA TRP A 247 -27.44 13.92 15.02
C TRP A 247 -28.17 14.26 13.71
N PHE A 248 -29.41 13.81 13.55
CA PHE A 248 -30.27 14.08 12.40
C PHE A 248 -31.62 14.72 12.82
N PRO A 249 -31.63 15.80 13.64
CA PRO A 249 -32.84 16.36 14.30
C PRO A 249 -33.86 17.01 13.35
N ARG A 250 -33.65 16.93 12.03
CA ARG A 250 -34.55 17.41 10.97
C ARG A 250 -35.00 16.30 10.02
N SER A 251 -34.59 15.06 10.24
CA SER A 251 -35.10 13.94 9.46
C SER A 251 -36.53 13.62 9.89
N SER A 252 -37.45 13.58 8.92
CA SER A 252 -38.81 13.06 9.10
C SER A 252 -38.90 11.55 8.81
N ALA A 253 -37.75 10.89 8.68
CA ALA A 253 -37.63 9.53 8.16
C ALA A 253 -36.98 8.58 9.17
N TRP A 254 -36.63 7.38 8.70
CA TRP A 254 -35.99 6.34 9.50
C TRP A 254 -34.48 6.36 9.34
N ILE A 255 -33.77 5.94 10.38
CA ILE A 255 -32.30 5.78 10.42
C ILE A 255 -31.72 5.00 9.24
N THR A 256 -32.48 4.09 8.62
CA THR A 256 -32.11 3.34 7.39
C THR A 256 -31.82 4.20 6.16
N ASN A 257 -32.18 5.48 6.20
CA ASN A 257 -31.87 6.46 5.15
C ASN A 257 -30.50 7.13 5.36
N VAL A 258 -29.88 6.99 6.54
CA VAL A 258 -28.51 7.46 6.77
C VAL A 258 -27.54 6.57 5.99
N ARG A 259 -26.64 7.20 5.24
CA ARG A 259 -25.60 6.57 4.43
C ARG A 259 -24.23 7.09 4.78
N LEU A 260 -23.24 6.20 4.74
CA LEU A 260 -21.84 6.58 4.69
C LEU A 260 -21.49 7.00 3.26
N VAL A 261 -20.97 8.22 3.09
CA VAL A 261 -20.59 8.79 1.78
C VAL A 261 -19.12 9.24 1.72
N GLY A 262 -18.35 8.97 2.77
CA GLY A 262 -16.89 9.15 2.78
C GLY A 262 -16.25 8.64 4.06
N VAL A 263 -15.06 8.04 3.95
CA VAL A 263 -14.23 7.64 5.08
C VAL A 263 -12.92 8.42 5.01
N GLU A 264 -12.78 9.42 5.87
CA GLU A 264 -11.60 10.26 5.94
C GLU A 264 -10.56 9.67 6.89
N LYS A 265 -9.32 10.15 6.77
CA LYS A 265 -8.24 9.86 7.72
C LYS A 265 -8.65 10.17 9.16
N ASP A 266 -9.37 11.27 9.35
CA ASP A 266 -9.69 11.87 10.66
C ASP A 266 -11.19 11.86 10.98
N GLY A 267 -12.04 11.27 10.13
CA GLY A 267 -13.50 11.29 10.32
C GLY A 267 -14.30 10.43 9.34
N TYR A 268 -15.63 10.63 9.35
CA TYR A 268 -16.60 10.00 8.47
C TYR A 268 -17.59 11.05 7.96
N ASN A 269 -17.96 10.95 6.69
CA ASN A 269 -18.98 11.80 6.08
C ASN A 269 -20.27 10.98 5.96
N LEU A 270 -21.32 11.40 6.66
CA LEU A 270 -22.65 10.79 6.62
C LEU A 270 -23.66 11.73 5.93
N VAL A 271 -24.70 11.16 5.32
CA VAL A 271 -25.86 11.90 4.83
C VAL A 271 -27.15 11.17 5.19
N ASP A 272 -28.19 11.88 5.62
CA ASP A 272 -29.55 11.35 5.60
C ASP A 272 -30.16 11.52 4.21
N GLY A 273 -30.33 10.43 3.48
CA GLY A 273 -30.88 10.42 2.13
C GLY A 273 -32.34 10.90 2.03
N ALA A 274 -33.08 11.04 3.14
CA ALA A 274 -34.44 11.56 3.12
C ALA A 274 -34.52 13.09 3.23
N SER A 275 -33.63 13.72 4.03
CA SER A 275 -33.59 15.18 4.19
C SER A 275 -32.46 15.88 3.41
N GLY A 276 -31.49 15.12 2.90
CA GLY A 276 -30.24 15.64 2.33
C GLY A 276 -29.29 16.24 3.37
N TYR A 277 -29.58 16.11 4.67
CA TYR A 277 -28.72 16.64 5.72
C TYR A 277 -27.42 15.85 5.83
N THR A 278 -26.29 16.53 5.66
CA THR A 278 -24.94 15.97 5.82
C THR A 278 -24.41 16.20 7.23
N LEU A 279 -23.64 15.24 7.72
CA LEU A 279 -22.99 15.26 9.02
C LEU A 279 -21.58 14.71 8.91
N GLN A 280 -20.59 15.51 9.28
CA GLN A 280 -19.20 15.07 9.44
C GLN A 280 -18.97 14.69 10.91
N LEU A 281 -18.47 13.47 11.15
CA LEU A 281 -18.12 12.97 12.48
C LEU A 281 -16.63 12.71 12.57
N GLU A 282 -15.96 13.31 13.55
CA GLU A 282 -14.54 13.04 13.82
C GLU A 282 -14.34 11.60 14.34
N ARG A 283 -13.19 11.00 14.01
CA ARG A 283 -12.76 9.71 14.57
C ARG A 283 -12.35 9.89 16.04
N THR A 284 -13.31 9.72 16.96
CA THR A 284 -13.03 9.65 18.40
C THR A 284 -12.01 8.55 18.70
N SER A 285 -10.92 8.90 19.38
CA SER A 285 -9.80 8.03 19.75
C SER A 285 -10.16 6.96 20.79
#